data_AF-A0A7K9ZBE1-F1
#
_entry.id   AF-A0A7K9ZBE1-F1
#
_cell.length_a   1.000
_cell.length_b   1.000
_cell.length_c   1.000
_cell.angle_alpha   90.00
_cell.angle_beta   90.00
_cell.angle_gamma   90.00
#
_symmetry.space_group_name_H-M   'P 1'
#
loop_
_entity.id
_entity.type
_entity.pdbx_description
1 polymer ?
#
loop_
_entity_poly.entity_id
_entity_poly.type
_entity_poly.pdbx_seq_one_letter_code
_entity_poly.pdbx_strand_id
1 'polypeptide(L)' 'SPEQVRAAAAAFRVYVSAGPRDADGDYVVDHSVLTFLVDPDGLCRDCYGRSRTAEELARSVRGHMDTYEPLPPEGEE' A
#
# COMPACT_ATOMS: atom_id res chain seq x y z
N SER A 1 -7.29 -12.97 -8.97
CA SER A 1 -7.36 -12.96 -10.45
C SER A 1 -6.72 -11.67 -10.97
N PRO A 2 -6.36 -11.56 -12.26
CA PRO A 2 -5.83 -10.32 -12.83
C PRO A 2 -6.75 -9.10 -12.62
N GLU A 3 -8.07 -9.33 -12.58
CA GLU A 3 -9.06 -8.29 -12.29
C GLU A 3 -8.97 -7.80 -10.84
N GLN A 4 -8.85 -8.70 -9.87
CA GLN A 4 -8.65 -8.33 -8.46
C GLN A 4 -7.34 -7.54 -8.25
N VAL A 5 -6.27 -7.90 -8.97
CA VAL A 5 -5.00 -7.15 -8.92
C VAL A 5 -5.17 -5.73 -9.46
N ARG A 6 -5.87 -5.54 -10.59
CA ARG A 6 -6.17 -4.21 -11.14
C ARG A 6 -7.05 -3.39 -10.21
N ALA A 7 -8.06 -4.01 -9.60
CA ALA A 7 -8.94 -3.35 -8.64
C ALA A 7 -8.14 -2.86 -7.41
N ALA A 8 -7.26 -3.70 -6.86
CA ALA A 8 -6.39 -3.32 -5.75
C ALA A 8 -5.40 -2.21 -6.14
N ALA A 9 -4.75 -2.31 -7.30
CA ALA A 9 -3.85 -1.27 -7.79
C ALA A 9 -4.54 0.09 -7.94
N ALA A 10 -5.79 0.10 -8.44
CA ALA A 10 -6.60 1.31 -8.53
C ALA A 10 -7.00 1.85 -7.15
N ALA A 11 -7.43 0.99 -6.22
CA ALA A 11 -7.84 1.38 -4.87
C ALA A 11 -6.68 2.04 -4.09
N PHE A 12 -5.47 1.49 -4.21
CA PHE A 12 -4.26 2.02 -3.59
C PHE A 12 -3.51 3.04 -4.47
N ARG A 13 -4.05 3.39 -5.64
CA ARG A 13 -3.47 4.34 -6.61
C ARG A 13 -2.01 4.03 -6.99
N VAL A 14 -1.68 2.74 -7.09
CA VAL A 14 -0.35 2.26 -7.47
C VAL A 14 -0.18 2.38 -8.98
N TYR A 15 0.89 3.03 -9.41
CA TYR A 15 1.30 3.03 -10.82
C TYR A 15 1.89 1.68 -11.20
N VAL A 16 1.52 1.18 -12.38
CA VAL A 16 2.03 -0.07 -12.95
C VAL A 16 2.13 0.09 -14.46
N SER A 17 3.28 -0.25 -15.04
CA SER A 17 3.51 -0.26 -16.49
C SER A 17 4.44 -1.40 -16.87
N ALA A 18 3.96 -2.31 -17.73
CA ALA A 18 4.80 -3.36 -18.27
C ALA A 18 5.72 -2.81 -19.36
N GLY A 19 7.02 -2.99 -19.19
CA GLY A 19 8.03 -2.65 -20.19
C GLY A 19 7.98 -3.60 -21.40
N PRO A 20 8.70 -3.25 -22.47
CA PRO A 20 8.84 -4.13 -23.63
C PRO A 20 9.54 -5.43 -23.23
N ARG A 21 9.24 -6.50 -23.96
CA ARG A 21 9.96 -7.77 -23.82
C ARG A 21 11.32 -7.68 -24.51
N ASP A 22 12.33 -8.31 -23.92
CA ASP A 22 13.65 -8.46 -24.53
C ASP A 22 13.70 -9.67 -25.48
N ALA A 23 14.91 -9.99 -25.98
CA ALA A 23 15.14 -11.06 -26.94
C ALA A 23 14.84 -12.46 -26.40
N ASP A 24 14.96 -12.64 -25.07
CA ASP A 24 14.67 -13.89 -24.38
C ASP A 24 13.19 -13.97 -23.94
N GLY A 25 12.45 -12.89 -24.15
CA GLY A 25 11.03 -12.76 -23.82
C GLY A 25 10.78 -12.23 -22.40
N ASP A 26 11.83 -11.88 -21.67
CA ASP A 26 11.74 -11.31 -20.32
C ASP A 26 11.27 -9.86 -20.39
N TYR A 27 10.61 -9.39 -19.35
CA TYR A 27 10.16 -8.01 -19.24
C TYR A 27 10.23 -7.53 -17.80
N VAL A 28 10.39 -6.22 -17.65
CA VAL A 28 10.30 -5.54 -16.36
C VAL A 28 8.96 -4.83 -16.23
N VAL A 29 8.54 -4.59 -15.00
CA VAL A 29 7.35 -3.79 -14.70
C VAL A 29 7.78 -2.58 -13.89
N ASP A 30 7.63 -1.40 -14.47
CA ASP A 30 7.78 -0.16 -13.74
C ASP A 30 6.57 0.03 -12.82
N HIS A 31 6.82 0.43 -11.57
CA HIS A 31 5.78 0.51 -10.56
C HIS A 31 6.14 1.48 -9.43
N SER A 32 5.12 1.95 -8.71
CA SER A 32 5.33 2.71 -7.48
C SER A 32 5.95 1.83 -6.39
N VAL A 33 7.07 2.27 -5.80
CA VAL A 33 7.71 1.60 -4.66
C VAL A 33 7.25 2.28 -3.37
N LEU A 34 6.15 1.77 -2.81
CA LEU A 34 5.48 2.30 -1.63
C LEU A 34 5.15 1.17 -0.65
N THR A 35 5.19 1.46 0.65
CA THR A 35 4.68 0.60 1.72
C THR A 35 3.49 1.29 2.38
N PHE A 36 2.35 0.61 2.47
CA PHE A 36 1.13 1.16 3.06
C PHE A 36 0.94 0.64 4.49
N LEU A 37 0.49 1.50 5.40
CA LEU A 37 0.00 1.10 6.71
C LEU A 37 -1.53 1.05 6.68
N VAL A 38 -2.07 -0.14 6.88
CA VAL A 38 -3.51 -0.38 7.00
C VAL A 38 -3.81 -0.78 8.44
N ASP A 39 -4.82 -0.15 9.03
CA ASP A 39 -5.22 -0.43 10.41
C ASP A 39 -6.17 -1.64 10.52
N PRO A 40 -6.58 -2.03 11.75
CA PRO A 40 -7.50 -3.16 11.95
C PRO A 40 -8.89 -2.99 11.32
N ASP A 41 -9.34 -1.76 11.09
CA ASP A 41 -10.62 -1.46 10.41
C ASP A 41 -10.50 -1.47 8.89
N GLY A 42 -9.31 -1.76 8.35
CA GLY A 42 -9.04 -1.82 6.92
C GLY A 42 -8.80 -0.46 6.28
N LEU A 43 -8.64 0.61 7.07
CA LEU A 43 -8.35 1.95 6.57
C LEU A 43 -6.85 2.14 6.34
N CYS A 44 -6.51 2.68 5.17
CA CYS A 44 -5.13 3.10 4.87
C CYS A 44 -4.80 4.38 5.66
N ARG A 45 -3.95 4.27 6.67
CA ARG A 45 -3.56 5.37 7.55
C ARG A 45 -2.34 6.13 7.06
N ASP A 46 -1.40 5.46 6.42
CA ASP A 46 -0.15 6.07 5.98
C ASP A 46 0.46 5.36 4.76
N CYS A 47 1.38 6.05 4.09
CA CYS A 47 2.10 5.55 2.94
C CYS A 47 3.56 6.02 2.97
N TYR A 48 4.48 5.06 2.89
CA TYR A 48 5.91 5.27 3.02
C TYR A 48 6.62 5.01 1.70
N GLY A 49 7.36 6.02 1.23
CA GLY A 49 8.26 5.86 0.11
C GLY A 49 9.58 5.16 0.49
N ARG A 50 10.33 4.76 -0.54
CA ARG A 50 11.62 4.06 -0.43
C ARG A 50 12.66 4.73 0.48
N SER A 51 12.61 6.05 0.67
CA SER A 51 13.61 6.78 1.46
C SER A 51 13.52 6.55 2.97
N ARG A 52 12.40 6.00 3.46
CA ARG A 52 12.19 5.77 4.89
C ARG A 52 13.02 4.60 5.40
N THR A 53 13.63 4.77 6.56
CA THR A 53 14.37 3.72 7.27
C THR A 53 13.44 2.81 8.06
N ALA A 54 13.92 1.62 8.43
CA ALA A 54 13.16 0.68 9.25
C ALA A 54 12.80 1.28 10.62
N GLU A 55 13.70 2.04 11.23
CA GLU A 55 13.48 2.69 12.52
C GLU A 55 12.41 3.79 12.45
N GLU A 56 12.39 4.57 11.35
CA GLU A 56 11.35 5.57 11.12
C GLU A 56 9.98 4.94 10.88
N LEU A 57 9.92 3.86 10.08
CA LEU A 57 8.69 3.08 9.89
C LEU A 57 8.17 2.54 11.22
N ALA A 58 9.02 1.86 11.99
CA ALA A 58 8.64 1.27 13.27
C ALA A 58 8.14 2.33 14.27
N ARG A 59 8.77 3.51 14.30
CA ARG A 59 8.32 4.63 15.13
C ARG A 59 6.97 5.16 14.68
N SER A 60 6.77 5.33 13.37
CA SER A 60 5.49 5.79 12.81
C SER A 60 4.37 4.80 13.10
N VAL A 61 4.58 3.51 12.86
CA VAL A 61 3.61 2.44 13.16
C VAL A 61 3.23 2.45 14.64
N ARG A 62 4.21 2.54 15.54
CA ARG A 62 3.93 2.64 16.98
C ARG A 62 3.07 3.86 17.32
N GLY A 63 3.37 5.02 16.74
CA GLY A 63 2.56 6.22 16.91
C GLY A 63 1.11 6.03 16.47
N HIS A 64 0.90 5.40 15.30
CA HIS A 64 -0.45 5.07 14.83
C HIS A 64 -1.18 4.08 15.76
N MET A 65 -0.46 3.10 16.32
CA MET A 65 -1.03 2.17 17.31
C MET A 65 -1.44 2.88 18.61
N ASP A 66 -0.61 3.81 19.11
CA ASP A 66 -0.86 4.53 20.36
C ASP A 66 -2.07 5.47 20.25
N THR A 67 -2.38 5.96 19.05
CA THR A 67 -3.53 6.85 18.77
C THR A 67 -4.71 6.15 18.09
N TYR A 68 -4.66 4.83 17.94
CA TYR A 68 -5.70 4.10 17.22
C TYR A 68 -7.00 4.10 18.03
N GLU A 69 -8.07 4.57 17.39
CA GLU A 69 -9.45 4.44 17.86
C GLU A 69 -10.22 3.63 16.82
N PRO A 70 -10.91 2.55 17.21
CA PRO A 70 -11.68 1.74 16.29
C PRO A 70 -12.82 2.54 15.67
N LEU A 71 -13.14 2.26 14.41
CA LEU A 71 -14.37 2.78 13.82
C LEU A 71 -15.59 2.27 14.60
N PRO A 72 -16.61 3.12 14.81
CA PRO A 72 -17.87 2.65 15.36
C PRO A 72 -18.45 1.57 14.43
N PRO A 73 -19.15 0.57 14.99
CA PRO A 73 -19.80 -0.45 14.19
C PRO A 73 -20.78 0.19 13.20
N GLU A 74 -20.87 -0.37 11.99
CA GLU A 74 -21.79 0.13 10.97
C GLU A 74 -23.22 0.17 11.50
N GLY A 75 -23.80 1.37 11.63
CA GLY A 75 -25.20 1.57 12.04
C GLY A 75 -25.42 2.37 13.33
N GLU A 76 -24.37 2.82 14.00
CA GLU A 76 -24.47 3.75 15.15
C GLU A 76 -23.96 5.14 14.71
N GLU A 77 -24.89 6.02 14.31
CA GLU A 77 -24.70 7.49 14.24
C GLU A 77 -25.10 8.17 15.55
#